data_AF-A0A3D0D537-F1
#
_entry.id   AF-A0A3D0D537-F1
#
_cell.length_a   1.000
_cell.length_b   1.000
_cell.length_c   1.000
_cell.angle_alpha   90.00
_cell.angle_beta   90.00
_cell.angle_gamma   90.00
#
_symmetry.space_group_name_H-M   'P 1'
#
loop_
_entity.id
_entity.type
_entity.pdbx_description
1 polymer ?
#
loop_
_entity_poly.entity_id
_entity_poly.type
_entity_poly.pdbx_seq_one_letter_code
_entity_poly.pdbx_strand_id
1 'polypeptide(L)'
;MHAEAQALFEAPTRVEAEHRLAAFVATWQPLEPQAVQSFTWSIQRCFTCYHLDPALQPLVRSTNLLERFFREFRTKADQIGAFPNEVSCLTVFHLVIVREHAKHDRVDYANTG
;
A
#
# COMPACT_ATOMS: atom_id res chain seq x y z
N MET A 1 6.22 16.57 10.20
CA MET A 1 6.77 15.51 9.33
C MET A 1 5.73 14.46 8.93
N HIS A 2 5.20 13.61 9.82
CA HIS A 2 4.31 12.50 9.41
C HIS A 2 3.02 12.95 8.71
N ALA A 3 2.30 13.93 9.28
CA ALA A 3 1.07 14.45 8.69
C ALA A 3 1.30 15.11 7.31
N GLU A 4 2.41 15.83 7.14
CA GLU A 4 2.81 16.42 5.85
C GLU A 4 3.19 15.34 4.83
N ALA A 5 3.86 14.28 5.27
CA ALA A 5 4.16 13.12 4.41
C ALA A 5 2.89 12.42 3.93
N GLN A 6 1.88 12.26 4.80
CA GLN A 6 0.58 11.70 4.40
C GLN A 6 -0.13 12.60 3.38
N ALA A 7 -0.10 13.91 3.58
CA ALA A 7 -0.70 14.87 2.64
C ALA A 7 -0.08 14.81 1.22
N LEU A 8 1.17 14.36 1.08
CA LEU A 8 1.79 14.12 -0.22
C LEU A 8 1.17 12.96 -0.98
N PHE A 9 0.89 11.86 -0.27
CA PHE A 9 0.23 10.71 -0.87
C PHE A 9 -1.22 11.04 -1.25
N GLU A 10 -1.94 11.81 -0.45
CA GLU A 10 -3.33 12.20 -0.73
C GLU A 10 -3.51 13.26 -1.84
N ALA A 11 -2.45 13.64 -2.55
CA ALA A 11 -2.57 14.58 -3.66
C ALA A 11 -3.45 14.00 -4.80
N PRO A 12 -4.38 14.80 -5.38
CA PRO A 12 -5.27 14.34 -6.44
C PRO A 12 -4.55 14.24 -7.78
N THR A 13 -3.46 14.99 -7.98
CA THR A 13 -2.71 15.03 -9.23
C THR A 13 -1.22 14.96 -8.97
N ARG A 14 -0.48 14.49 -9.97
CA ARG A 14 0.98 14.48 -9.93
C ARG A 14 1.59 15.87 -9.70
N VAL A 15 1.05 16.89 -10.37
CA VAL A 15 1.53 18.27 -10.24
C VAL A 15 1.38 18.78 -8.81
N GLU A 16 0.23 18.53 -8.18
CA GLU A 16 -0.01 18.91 -6.80
C GLU A 16 0.91 18.13 -5.84
N ALA A 17 1.15 16.84 -6.11
CA ALA A 17 2.07 16.03 -5.32
C ALA A 17 3.52 16.55 -5.41
N GLU A 18 3.96 16.95 -6.59
CA GLU A 18 5.29 17.54 -6.83
C GLU A 18 5.43 18.89 -6.14
N HIS A 19 4.41 19.75 -6.18
CA HIS A 19 4.40 21.04 -5.49
C HIS A 19 4.50 20.86 -3.96
N ARG A 20 3.68 19.97 -3.40
CA ARG A 20 3.74 19.64 -1.98
C ARG A 20 5.11 19.03 -1.61
N LEU A 21 5.70 18.22 -2.48
CA LEU A 21 7.01 17.59 -2.23
C LEU A 21 8.12 18.65 -2.16
N ALA A 22 8.08 19.65 -3.04
CA ALA A 22 9.02 20.76 -3.00
C ALA A 22 8.92 21.55 -1.67
N ALA A 23 7.69 21.82 -1.21
CA ALA A 23 7.46 22.46 0.08
C ALA A 23 7.99 21.60 1.25
N PHE A 24 7.71 20.30 1.24
CA PHE A 24 8.20 19.36 2.24
C PHE A 24 9.75 19.33 2.29
N VAL A 25 10.41 19.25 1.14
CA VAL A 25 11.88 19.28 1.06
C VAL A 25 12.40 20.59 1.63
N ALA A 26 11.83 21.75 1.25
CA ALA A 26 12.28 23.04 1.76
C ALA A 26 12.21 23.14 3.30
N THR A 27 11.17 22.56 3.91
CA THR A 27 10.98 22.56 5.37
C THR A 27 11.91 21.59 6.09
N TRP A 28 12.07 20.36 5.58
CA TRP A 28 12.71 19.27 6.33
C TRP A 28 14.16 19.04 5.94
N GLN A 29 14.61 19.48 4.76
CA GLN A 29 16.00 19.32 4.31
C GLN A 29 17.03 19.92 5.29
N PRO A 30 16.81 21.10 5.91
CA PRO A 30 17.76 21.65 6.87
C PRO A 30 17.82 20.88 8.20
N LEU A 31 16.74 20.18 8.56
CA LEU A 31 16.62 19.48 9.83
C LEU A 31 17.12 18.03 9.73
N GLU A 32 16.71 17.32 8.68
CA GLU A 32 16.91 15.87 8.53
C GLU A 32 17.24 15.48 7.08
N PRO A 33 18.41 15.87 6.54
CA PRO A 33 18.74 15.73 5.12
C PRO A 33 18.75 14.27 4.63
N GLN A 34 19.20 13.32 5.46
CA GLN A 34 19.24 11.90 5.10
C GLN A 34 17.83 11.28 5.00
N ALA A 35 16.94 11.67 5.91
CA ALA A 35 15.55 11.22 5.89
C ALA A 35 14.82 11.78 4.67
N VAL A 36 15.02 13.07 4.36
CA VAL A 36 14.42 13.71 3.18
C VAL A 36 14.93 13.11 1.89
N GLN A 37 16.23 12.78 1.79
CA GLN A 37 16.78 12.10 0.62
C GLN A 37 16.12 10.74 0.38
N SER A 38 16.06 9.90 1.43
CA SER A 38 15.48 8.57 1.36
C SER A 38 13.99 8.61 1.01
N PHE A 39 13.27 9.57 1.61
CA PHE A 39 11.87 9.80 1.36
C PHE A 39 11.61 10.27 -0.08
N THR A 40 12.34 11.28 -0.56
CA THR A 40 12.21 11.83 -1.92
C THR A 40 12.47 10.76 -2.97
N TRP A 41 13.50 9.95 -2.78
CA TRP A 41 13.83 8.83 -3.66
C TRP A 41 12.70 7.79 -3.75
N SER A 42 12.02 7.53 -2.64
CA SER A 42 10.95 6.53 -2.56
C SER A 42 9.64 7.08 -3.12
N ILE A 43 9.24 8.29 -2.72
CA ILE A 43 7.96 8.88 -3.11
C ILE A 43 7.87 9.21 -4.61
N GLN A 44 8.99 9.61 -5.23
CA GLN A 44 9.03 9.83 -6.68
C GLN A 44 8.69 8.56 -7.47
N ARG A 45 9.03 7.37 -6.97
CA ARG A 45 8.59 6.10 -7.58
C ARG A 45 7.11 5.88 -7.37
N CYS A 46 6.56 6.22 -6.21
CA CYS A 46 5.12 6.08 -5.95
C CYS A 46 4.28 6.92 -6.91
N PHE A 47 4.81 8.01 -7.47
CA PHE A 47 4.11 8.83 -8.47
C PHE A 47 3.81 8.09 -9.78
N THR A 48 4.35 6.90 -10.02
CA THR A 48 3.93 6.07 -11.15
C THR A 48 2.45 5.68 -11.07
N CYS A 49 1.83 5.70 -9.88
CA CYS A 49 0.40 5.44 -9.73
C CYS A 49 -0.46 6.39 -10.57
N TYR A 50 -0.03 7.64 -10.80
CA TYR A 50 -0.76 8.61 -11.62
C TYR A 50 -0.87 8.24 -13.10
N HIS A 51 -0.12 7.24 -13.58
CA HIS A 51 -0.29 6.69 -14.93
C HIS A 51 -1.49 5.74 -15.05
N LEU A 52 -2.07 5.33 -13.92
CA LEU A 52 -3.25 4.46 -13.87
C LEU A 52 -4.53 5.29 -13.91
N ASP A 53 -5.64 4.63 -14.22
CA ASP A 53 -6.99 5.20 -14.10
C ASP A 53 -7.19 5.80 -12.69
N PRO A 54 -7.74 7.02 -12.55
CA PRO A 54 -8.04 7.64 -11.27
C PRO A 54 -8.75 6.74 -10.25
N ALA A 55 -9.61 5.81 -10.69
CA ALA A 55 -10.28 4.86 -9.80
C ALA A 55 -9.31 3.84 -9.18
N LEU A 56 -8.20 3.52 -9.87
CA LEU A 56 -7.17 2.58 -9.42
C LEU A 56 -6.07 3.25 -8.58
N GLN A 57 -5.91 4.57 -8.71
CA GLN A 57 -4.84 5.30 -8.02
C GLN A 57 -4.86 5.10 -6.50
N PRO A 58 -5.98 5.24 -5.77
CA PRO A 58 -6.00 5.02 -4.31
C PRO A 58 -5.64 3.58 -3.91
N LEU A 59 -5.95 2.61 -4.76
CA LEU A 59 -5.69 1.18 -4.50
C LEU A 59 -4.20 0.85 -4.61
N VAL A 60 -3.48 1.49 -5.54
CA VAL A 60 -2.06 1.18 -5.83
C VAL A 60 -1.10 2.14 -5.11
N ARG A 61 -1.59 3.31 -4.71
CA ARG A 61 -0.81 4.35 -4.03
C ARG A 61 -0.26 3.94 -2.67
N SER A 62 -0.89 2.97 -2.00
CA SER A 62 -0.42 2.42 -0.72
C SER A 62 -0.36 0.90 -0.76
N THR A 63 0.47 0.32 0.10
CA THR A 63 0.59 -1.13 0.29
C THR A 63 -0.39 -1.66 1.33
N ASN A 64 -1.32 -0.84 1.84
CA ASN A 64 -2.23 -1.21 2.93
C ASN A 64 -3.00 -2.51 2.67
N LEU A 65 -3.54 -2.67 1.45
CA LEU A 65 -4.27 -3.88 1.06
C LEU A 65 -3.35 -5.11 1.05
N LEU A 66 -2.14 -4.96 0.49
CA LEU A 66 -1.14 -6.00 0.38
C LEU A 66 -0.61 -6.42 1.76
N GLU A 67 -0.37 -5.46 2.64
CA GLU A 67 0.05 -5.68 4.03
C GLU A 67 -1.02 -6.40 4.82
N ARG A 68 -2.29 -5.99 4.67
CA ARG A 68 -3.43 -6.68 5.31
C ARG A 68 -3.51 -8.13 4.84
N PHE A 69 -3.44 -8.36 3.54
CA PHE A 69 -3.45 -9.71 2.96
C PHE A 69 -2.29 -10.57 3.49
N PHE A 70 -1.05 -10.08 3.42
CA PHE A 70 0.11 -10.84 3.90
C PHE A 70 0.09 -11.06 5.40
N ARG A 71 -0.51 -10.16 6.19
CA ARG A 71 -0.70 -10.37 7.63
C ARG A 71 -1.61 -11.57 7.87
N GLU A 72 -2.72 -11.69 7.15
CA GLU A 72 -3.62 -12.85 7.26
C GLU A 72 -2.90 -14.15 6.89
N PHE A 73 -2.14 -14.14 5.80
CA PHE A 73 -1.34 -15.29 5.39
C PHE A 73 -0.31 -15.67 6.46
N ARG A 74 0.46 -14.71 6.97
CA ARG A 74 1.48 -14.96 8.02
C ARG A 74 0.85 -15.54 9.28
N THR A 75 -0.29 -15.01 9.75
CA THR A 75 -0.98 -15.58 10.91
C THR A 75 -1.35 -17.05 10.72
N LYS A 76 -1.71 -17.47 9.50
CA LYS A 76 -1.99 -18.89 9.20
C LYS A 76 -0.72 -19.73 9.07
N ALA A 77 0.33 -19.18 8.44
CA ALA A 77 1.62 -19.84 8.35
C ALA A 77 2.25 -20.05 9.74
N ASP A 78 2.17 -19.05 10.62
CA ASP A 78 2.71 -19.10 11.99
C ASP A 78 2.02 -20.18 12.84
N GLN A 79 0.72 -20.43 12.62
CA GLN A 79 -0.02 -21.52 13.27
C GLN A 79 0.44 -22.92 12.84
N ILE A 80 0.99 -23.03 11.62
CA ILE A 80 1.48 -24.29 11.06
C ILE A 80 2.95 -24.51 11.46
N GLY A 81 3.72 -23.43 11.61
CA GLY A 81 5.12 -23.45 11.99
C GLY A 81 6.04 -23.84 10.83
N ALA A 82 5.95 -25.09 10.37
CA ALA A 82 6.75 -25.58 9.24
C ALA A 82 5.89 -26.37 8.25
N PHE A 83 6.03 -26.03 6.96
CA PHE A 83 5.34 -26.75 5.90
C PHE A 83 6.14 -28.00 5.49
N PRO A 84 5.47 -29.15 5.27
CA PRO A 84 6.14 -30.37 4.86
C PRO A 84 6.65 -30.32 3.41
N ASN A 85 6.10 -29.44 2.58
CA ASN A 85 6.51 -29.18 1.20
C ASN A 85 5.92 -27.85 0.69
N GLU A 86 6.37 -27.42 -0.48
CA GLU A 86 5.92 -26.20 -1.16
C GLU A 86 4.42 -26.21 -1.47
N VAL A 87 3.87 -27.36 -1.89
CA VAL A 87 2.45 -27.50 -2.25
C VAL A 87 1.55 -27.18 -1.06
N SER A 88 1.90 -27.63 0.15
CA SER A 88 1.16 -27.29 1.36
C SER A 88 1.17 -25.78 1.66
N CYS A 89 2.29 -25.10 1.45
CA CYS A 89 2.38 -23.65 1.60
C CYS A 89 1.50 -22.91 0.58
N LEU A 90 1.61 -23.29 -0.70
CA LEU A 90 0.79 -22.74 -1.79
C LEU A 90 -0.70 -22.99 -1.57
N THR A 91 -1.06 -24.14 -1.00
CA THR A 91 -2.45 -24.46 -0.65
C THR A 91 -3.00 -23.49 0.37
N VAL A 92 -2.26 -23.20 1.45
CA VAL A 92 -2.68 -22.22 2.45
C VAL A 92 -2.75 -20.81 1.86
N PHE A 93 -1.77 -20.43 1.04
CA PHE A 93 -1.79 -19.14 0.34
C PHE A 93 -3.03 -19.00 -0.55
N HIS A 94 -3.36 -20.03 -1.34
CA HIS A 94 -4.56 -20.06 -2.17
C HIS A 94 -5.84 -19.96 -1.33
N LEU A 95 -5.94 -20.70 -0.22
CA LEU A 95 -7.10 -20.64 0.66
C LEU A 95 -7.31 -19.25 1.27
N VAL A 96 -6.22 -18.52 1.59
CA VAL A 96 -6.29 -17.13 2.05
C VAL A 96 -6.80 -16.21 0.95
N ILE A 97 -6.37 -16.40 -0.31
CA ILE A 97 -6.88 -15.64 -1.46
C ILE A 97 -8.39 -15.87 -1.65
N VAL A 98 -8.82 -17.13 -1.69
CA VAL A 98 -10.25 -17.48 -1.88
C VAL A 98 -11.10 -16.88 -0.76
N ARG A 99 -10.61 -16.94 0.48
CA ARG A 99 -11.29 -16.33 1.63
C ARG A 99 -11.39 -14.81 1.49
N GLU A 100 -10.32 -14.15 1.06
CA GLU A 100 -10.31 -12.70 0.88
C GLU A 100 -11.27 -12.27 -0.23
N HIS A 101 -11.26 -12.95 -1.38
CA HIS A 101 -12.22 -12.74 -2.47
C HIS A 101 -13.67 -12.85 -1.97
N ALA A 102 -13.99 -13.91 -1.22
CA ALA A 102 -15.33 -14.11 -0.67
C ALA A 102 -15.75 -13.03 0.35
N LYS A 103 -14.82 -12.30 0.97
CA LYS A 103 -15.18 -11.14 1.82
C LYS A 103 -15.57 -9.92 0.99
N HIS A 104 -14.86 -9.66 -0.11
CA HIS A 104 -15.15 -8.53 -0.99
C HIS A 104 -16.51 -8.71 -1.69
N ASP A 105 -16.82 -9.92 -2.18
CA ASP A 105 -18.12 -10.23 -2.79
C ASP A 105 -19.32 -10.02 -1.84
N ARG A 106 -19.11 -10.22 -0.52
CA ARG A 106 -20.18 -10.01 0.49
C ARG A 106 -20.50 -8.54 0.71
N VAL A 107 -19.52 -7.65 0.53
CA VAL A 107 -19.70 -6.20 0.67
C VAL A 107 -20.50 -5.65 -0.50
N ASP A 108 -20.26 -6.15 -1.71
CA ASP A 108 -21.01 -5.76 -2.91
C ASP A 108 -22.50 -6.12 -2.80
N TYR A 109 -22.84 -7.27 -2.23
CA TYR A 109 -24.24 -7.67 -2.02
C TYR A 109 -24.96 -6.78 -0.98
N ALA A 110 -24.24 -6.27 0.03
CA ALA A 110 -24.82 -5.41 1.07
C ALA A 110 -25.07 -3.96 0.61
N ASN A 111 -24.37 -3.51 -0.43
CA ASN A 111 -24.50 -2.15 -0.98
C ASN A 111 -25.45 -2.07 -2.20
N THR A 112 -25.98 -3.20 -2.67
CA THR A 112 -26.86 -3.30 -3.85
C THR A 112 -28.34 -3.54 -3.48
N GLY A 113 -28.72 -3.30 -2.21
CA GLY A 113 -30.07 -3.47 -1.69
C GLY A 113 -30.72 -2.17 -1.23
#